data_AF-A0A7K3R185-F1
#
_entry.id   AF-A0A7K3R185-F1
#
_cell.length_a   1.000
_cell.length_b   1.000
_cell.length_c   1.000
_cell.angle_alpha   90.00
_cell.angle_beta   90.00
_cell.angle_gamma   90.00
#
_symmetry.space_group_name_H-M   'P 1'
#
loop_
_entity.id
_entity.type
_entity.pdbx_description
1 polymer ?
#
loop_
_entity_poly.entity_id
_entity_poly.type
_entity_poly.pdbx_seq_one_letter_code
_entity_poly.pdbx_strand_id
1 'polypeptide(L)'
;MALEPPRRLVRASRETAPPGDEWLAGLPEAAERAVAERELTVDRVQVPGGRSSLVLLVRRADGAPAVLKLAPARARPESERAALAHWGGLGAVQLLDGGPEDVAEGALLLERLHPDVSVRSLPEAKALLEAAGTLRRLWVDPPAGEGAHRFETVAERTGRQAEAMAASALKDPDSAPLVDAALAVREELLAQAPDHRLLHGTFRQSKVLGGERFPWLAVGPDPVVGECAFDLARLVRDRVEDLIAVPSGASVTRRRIKRLAESLEVDQERLRGWTLFRAVESGVRARRVGREQDADLLLEFATWL
;
A
#
# COMPACT_ATOMS: atom_id res chain seq x y z
N MET A 1 -7.74 21.61 20.16
CA MET A 1 -6.56 21.59 19.27
C MET A 1 -7.09 21.37 17.88
N ALA A 2 -6.82 22.25 16.91
CA ALA A 2 -7.34 22.06 15.56
C ALA A 2 -6.70 20.82 14.93
N LEU A 3 -7.51 19.84 14.52
CA LEU A 3 -7.08 18.59 13.89
C LEU A 3 -6.85 18.80 12.38
N GLU A 4 -5.95 19.72 12.05
CA GLU A 4 -5.70 20.08 10.65
C GLU A 4 -5.03 18.93 9.86
N PRO A 5 -5.46 18.68 8.62
CA PRO A 5 -4.86 17.66 7.79
C PRO A 5 -3.41 18.02 7.42
N PRO A 6 -2.46 17.07 7.51
CA PRO A 6 -1.08 17.31 7.06
C PRO A 6 -1.01 17.75 5.60
N ARG A 7 -0.09 18.67 5.27
CA ARG A 7 0.13 19.17 3.90
C ARG A 7 0.26 18.06 2.86
N ARG A 8 0.88 16.94 3.24
CA ARG A 8 1.05 15.77 2.36
C ARG A 8 -0.28 15.13 1.98
N LEU A 9 -1.21 15.02 2.93
CA LEU A 9 -2.55 14.50 2.69
C LEU A 9 -3.34 15.45 1.80
N VAL A 10 -3.27 16.76 2.08
CA VAL A 10 -3.94 17.79 1.27
C VAL A 10 -3.46 17.75 -0.19
N ARG A 11 -2.14 17.70 -0.42
CA ARG A 11 -1.56 17.58 -1.76
C ARG A 11 -2.01 16.28 -2.46
N ALA A 12 -1.89 15.14 -1.78
CA ALA A 12 -2.23 13.85 -2.37
C ALA A 12 -3.74 13.72 -2.69
N SER A 13 -4.62 14.34 -1.90
CA SER A 13 -6.04 14.35 -2.20
C SER A 13 -6.34 15.09 -3.49
N ARG A 14 -5.67 16.22 -3.77
CA ARG A 14 -5.84 16.96 -5.05
C ARG A 14 -5.46 16.13 -6.28
N GLU A 15 -4.57 15.14 -6.12
CA GLU A 15 -4.13 14.26 -7.21
C GLU A 15 -5.14 13.12 -7.48
N THR A 16 -6.04 12.79 -6.54
CA THR A 16 -6.80 11.53 -6.56
C THR A 16 -8.30 11.69 -6.27
N ALA A 17 -8.72 12.82 -5.72
CA ALA A 17 -10.10 13.05 -5.36
C ALA A 17 -10.94 13.30 -6.63
N PRO A 18 -12.09 12.63 -6.79
CA PRO A 18 -13.01 12.94 -7.85
C PRO A 18 -13.55 14.37 -7.71
N PRO A 19 -14.04 14.98 -8.80
CA PRO A 19 -14.76 16.25 -8.72
C PRO A 19 -15.91 16.17 -7.70
N GLY A 20 -16.03 17.18 -6.83
CA GLY A 20 -17.07 17.24 -5.80
C GLY A 20 -16.76 16.46 -4.52
N ASP A 21 -15.55 15.93 -4.35
CA ASP A 21 -15.16 15.26 -3.10
C ASP A 21 -14.88 16.27 -1.98
N GLU A 22 -15.78 16.31 -0.99
CA GLU A 22 -15.72 17.23 0.15
C GLU A 22 -15.06 16.61 1.39
N TRP A 23 -14.49 15.41 1.29
CA TRP A 23 -13.97 14.68 2.46
C TRP A 23 -12.94 15.48 3.25
N LEU A 24 -12.03 16.19 2.57
CA LEU A 24 -11.04 17.03 3.25
C LEU A 24 -11.65 18.23 3.97
N ALA A 25 -12.77 18.76 3.47
CA ALA A 25 -13.41 19.93 4.05
C ALA A 25 -14.09 19.58 5.38
N GLY A 26 -14.74 18.41 5.48
CA GLY A 26 -15.37 17.92 6.72
C GLY A 26 -14.46 17.05 7.60
N LEU A 27 -13.18 16.91 7.27
CA LEU A 27 -12.25 16.03 7.97
C LEU A 27 -11.98 16.48 9.43
N PRO A 28 -11.78 17.79 9.74
CA PRO A 28 -11.60 18.22 11.13
C PRO A 28 -12.79 17.83 12.02
N GLU A 29 -14.02 18.09 11.59
CA GLU A 29 -15.24 17.77 12.34
C GLU A 29 -15.43 16.25 12.48
N ALA A 30 -15.16 15.48 11.41
CA ALA A 30 -15.19 14.02 11.47
C ALA A 30 -14.15 13.48 12.46
N ALA A 31 -12.96 14.09 12.53
CA ALA A 31 -11.92 13.70 13.46
C ALA A 31 -12.29 14.01 14.91
N GLU A 32 -12.84 15.20 15.19
CA GLU A 32 -13.33 15.56 16.51
C GLU A 32 -14.44 14.62 16.98
N ARG A 33 -15.39 14.30 16.10
CA ARG A 33 -16.46 13.33 16.39
C ARG A 33 -15.90 11.94 16.70
N ALA A 34 -15.02 11.41 15.85
CA ALA A 34 -14.45 10.08 16.04
C ALA A 34 -13.57 9.96 17.30
N VAL A 35 -12.96 11.07 17.73
CA VAL A 35 -12.22 11.18 19.00
C VAL A 35 -13.19 11.17 20.19
N ALA A 36 -14.24 11.98 20.14
CA ALA A 36 -15.23 12.09 21.21
C ALA A 36 -16.01 10.78 21.44
N GLU A 37 -16.50 10.15 20.37
CA GLU A 37 -17.27 8.89 20.42
C GLU A 37 -16.51 7.72 21.05
N ARG A 38 -15.18 7.75 20.98
CA ARG A 38 -14.29 6.70 21.51
C ARG A 38 -13.55 7.13 22.78
N GLU A 39 -13.90 8.28 23.35
CA GLU A 39 -13.26 8.86 24.54
C GLU A 39 -11.73 8.92 24.42
N LEU A 40 -11.23 9.30 23.24
CA LEU A 40 -9.81 9.33 22.94
C LEU A 40 -9.20 10.65 23.37
N THR A 41 -7.98 10.60 23.90
CA THR A 41 -7.13 11.78 24.07
C THR A 41 -6.15 11.87 22.91
N VAL A 42 -6.18 12.96 22.15
CA VAL A 42 -5.25 13.17 21.02
C VAL A 42 -3.89 13.64 21.55
N ASP A 43 -2.84 12.85 21.31
CA ASP A 43 -1.47 13.27 21.59
C ASP A 43 -0.99 14.26 20.51
N ARG A 44 -1.10 13.84 19.23
CA ARG A 44 -0.72 14.66 18.07
C ARG A 44 -1.20 14.08 16.74
N VAL A 45 -1.28 14.94 15.72
CA VAL A 45 -1.35 14.51 14.31
C VAL A 45 0.00 13.90 13.89
N GLN A 46 -0.01 12.80 13.13
CA GLN A 46 1.21 12.24 12.56
C GLN A 46 1.67 13.08 11.35
N VAL A 47 2.91 13.59 11.42
CA VAL A 47 3.55 14.40 10.37
C VAL A 47 4.80 13.65 9.87
N PRO A 48 5.06 13.60 8.54
CA PRO A 48 4.34 14.25 7.45
C PRO A 48 2.97 13.61 7.12
N GLY A 49 2.63 12.50 7.79
CA GLY A 49 1.34 11.83 7.64
C GLY A 49 1.22 10.94 6.41
N GLY A 50 0.03 10.35 6.27
CA GLY A 50 -0.36 9.53 5.13
C GLY A 50 -0.69 10.34 3.88
N ARG A 51 -0.85 9.63 2.75
CA ARG A 51 -1.32 10.21 1.48
C ARG A 51 -2.81 9.98 1.21
N SER A 52 -3.43 9.04 1.93
CA SER A 52 -4.82 8.61 1.71
C SER A 52 -5.68 8.64 2.97
N SER A 53 -5.13 9.08 4.10
CA SER A 53 -5.82 9.10 5.39
C SER A 53 -5.16 10.09 6.35
N LEU A 54 -5.98 10.65 7.24
CA LEU A 54 -5.49 11.30 8.47
C LEU A 54 -5.07 10.21 9.46
N VAL A 55 -3.98 10.46 10.19
CA VAL A 55 -3.46 9.55 11.22
C VAL A 55 -3.18 10.37 12.47
N LEU A 56 -3.86 10.03 13.55
CA LEU A 56 -3.73 10.67 14.85
C LEU A 56 -3.09 9.67 15.82
N LEU A 57 -2.08 10.11 16.54
CA LEU A 57 -1.57 9.38 17.70
C LEU A 57 -2.46 9.74 18.88
N VAL A 58 -3.04 8.74 19.52
CA VAL A 58 -4.05 8.92 20.57
C VAL A 58 -3.76 8.02 21.76
N ARG A 59 -4.42 8.31 22.87
CA ARG A 59 -4.56 7.44 24.04
C ARG A 59 -6.02 7.10 24.25
N ARG A 60 -6.28 5.85 24.60
CA ARG A 60 -7.62 5.36 24.98
C ARG A 60 -7.93 5.80 26.42
N ALA A 61 -9.19 5.61 26.85
CA ALA A 61 -9.64 5.96 28.20
C ALA A 61 -8.84 5.25 29.32
N ASP A 62 -8.34 4.04 29.05
CA ASP A 62 -7.45 3.28 29.94
C ASP A 62 -5.98 3.78 29.93
N GLY A 63 -5.68 4.83 29.16
CA GLY A 63 -4.35 5.40 28.99
C GLY A 63 -3.48 4.67 27.95
N ALA A 64 -3.95 3.54 27.39
CA ALA A 64 -3.18 2.75 26.44
C ALA A 64 -2.99 3.50 25.10
N PRO A 65 -1.78 3.44 24.51
CA PRO A 65 -1.50 4.09 23.24
C PRO A 65 -2.22 3.42 22.07
N ALA A 66 -2.78 4.22 21.17
CA ALA A 66 -3.42 3.77 19.93
C ALA A 66 -3.19 4.76 18.78
N VAL A 67 -3.65 4.38 17.60
CA VAL A 67 -3.70 5.22 16.40
C VAL A 67 -5.14 5.30 15.92
N LEU A 68 -5.66 6.52 15.77
CA LEU A 68 -6.91 6.75 15.06
C LEU A 68 -6.60 7.15 13.62
N LYS A 69 -7.06 6.34 12.67
CA LYS A 69 -6.94 6.59 11.24
C LYS A 69 -8.29 6.93 10.65
N LEU A 70 -8.37 7.99 9.87
CA LEU A 70 -9.59 8.39 9.15
C LEU A 70 -9.28 8.39 7.66
N ALA A 71 -10.04 7.61 6.89
CA ALA A 71 -9.87 7.50 5.44
C ALA A 71 -11.21 7.76 4.73
N PRO A 72 -11.19 8.33 3.52
CA PRO A 72 -12.41 8.53 2.73
C PRO A 72 -12.95 7.19 2.20
N ALA A 73 -14.24 7.13 1.88
CA ALA A 73 -14.87 5.95 1.28
C ALA A 73 -14.14 5.46 0.01
N ARG A 74 -13.65 6.38 -0.84
CA ARG A 74 -12.85 6.03 -2.04
C ARG A 74 -11.57 5.24 -1.75
N ALA A 75 -11.06 5.30 -0.51
CA ALA A 75 -9.90 4.52 -0.05
C ALA A 75 -10.29 3.14 0.48
N ARG A 76 -11.58 2.79 0.50
CA ARG A 76 -12.12 1.48 0.92
C ARG A 76 -11.67 1.04 2.32
N PRO A 77 -11.91 1.88 3.35
CA PRO A 77 -11.49 1.58 4.73
C PRO A 77 -12.13 0.31 5.30
N GLU A 78 -13.31 -0.09 4.81
CA GLU A 78 -13.97 -1.35 5.17
C GLU A 78 -13.15 -2.57 4.75
N SER A 79 -12.52 -2.51 3.56
CA SER A 79 -11.63 -3.56 3.09
C SER A 79 -10.35 -3.65 3.93
N GLU A 80 -9.77 -2.50 4.31
CA GLU A 80 -8.63 -2.48 5.25
C GLU A 80 -9.01 -3.06 6.62
N ARG A 81 -10.18 -2.69 7.17
CA ARG A 81 -10.68 -3.23 8.43
C ARG A 81 -10.82 -4.75 8.36
N ALA A 82 -11.46 -5.26 7.30
CA ALA A 82 -11.67 -6.70 7.11
C ALA A 82 -10.34 -7.47 7.03
N ALA A 83 -9.34 -6.95 6.31
CA ALA A 83 -8.03 -7.60 6.23
C ALA A 83 -7.28 -7.58 7.57
N LEU A 84 -7.28 -6.46 8.28
CA LEU A 84 -6.63 -6.36 9.59
C LEU A 84 -7.31 -7.24 10.64
N ALA A 85 -8.64 -7.35 10.62
CA ALA A 85 -9.40 -8.28 11.45
C ALA A 85 -9.04 -9.73 11.13
N HIS A 86 -9.00 -10.10 9.84
CA HIS A 86 -8.64 -11.45 9.38
C HIS A 86 -7.21 -11.84 9.76
N TRP A 87 -6.25 -10.92 9.64
CA TRP A 87 -4.88 -11.18 10.09
C TRP A 87 -4.77 -11.27 11.61
N GLY A 88 -5.66 -10.63 12.39
CA GLY A 88 -5.63 -10.71 13.85
C GLY A 88 -4.33 -10.22 14.50
N GLY A 89 -3.56 -9.37 13.79
CA GLY A 89 -2.23 -8.95 14.21
C GLY A 89 -1.07 -9.85 13.77
N LEU A 90 -1.32 -10.84 12.90
CA LEU A 90 -0.30 -11.65 12.25
C LEU A 90 0.45 -10.80 11.22
N GLY A 91 1.68 -10.39 11.54
CA GLY A 91 2.53 -9.61 10.63
C GLY A 91 2.06 -8.18 10.34
N ALA A 92 0.86 -7.79 10.77
CA ALA A 92 0.27 -6.46 10.64
C ALA A 92 -0.09 -5.87 12.00
N VAL A 93 -0.28 -4.55 12.02
CA VAL A 93 -0.88 -3.82 13.15
C VAL A 93 -2.23 -4.42 13.52
N GLN A 94 -2.54 -4.49 14.81
CA GLN A 94 -3.85 -4.95 15.26
C GLN A 94 -4.92 -3.88 15.04
N LEU A 95 -6.09 -4.33 14.58
CA LEU A 95 -7.33 -3.57 14.73
C LEU A 95 -7.76 -3.65 16.20
N LEU A 96 -7.90 -2.50 16.84
CA LEU A 96 -8.38 -2.41 18.24
C LEU A 96 -9.88 -2.12 18.32
N ASP A 97 -10.50 -1.78 17.19
CA ASP A 97 -11.94 -1.51 17.14
C ASP A 97 -12.74 -2.79 17.42
N GLY A 98 -13.46 -2.75 18.55
CA GLY A 98 -14.72 -3.44 18.82
C GLY A 98 -15.84 -2.44 19.13
N GLY A 99 -15.77 -1.23 18.56
CA GLY A 99 -16.76 -0.17 18.74
C GLY A 99 -18.06 -0.41 17.94
N PRO A 100 -19.15 0.30 18.26
CA PRO A 100 -20.46 0.13 17.59
C PRO A 100 -20.36 0.25 16.08
N GLU A 101 -21.21 -0.45 15.32
CA GLU A 101 -21.23 -0.39 13.84
C GLU A 101 -21.39 1.03 13.27
N ASP A 102 -21.92 1.96 14.07
CA ASP A 102 -22.24 3.34 13.72
C ASP A 102 -21.06 4.33 13.76
N VAL A 103 -19.82 3.89 14.01
CA VAL A 103 -18.72 4.87 14.08
C VAL A 103 -18.48 5.53 12.73
N ALA A 104 -18.18 6.83 12.75
CA ALA A 104 -17.78 7.66 11.60
C ALA A 104 -17.14 6.83 10.47
N GLU A 105 -17.88 6.72 9.37
CA GLU A 105 -17.53 5.91 8.20
C GLU A 105 -16.06 6.13 7.82
N GLY A 106 -15.27 5.05 7.87
CA GLY A 106 -13.84 5.08 7.56
C GLY A 106 -12.87 5.41 8.71
N ALA A 107 -13.32 5.46 9.96
CA ALA A 107 -12.48 5.58 11.16
C ALA A 107 -12.00 4.23 11.68
N LEU A 108 -10.69 3.97 11.73
CA LEU A 108 -10.09 2.76 12.28
C LEU A 108 -9.27 3.10 13.53
N LEU A 109 -9.53 2.42 14.64
CA LEU A 109 -8.66 2.42 15.82
C LEU A 109 -7.68 1.24 15.75
N LEU A 110 -6.39 1.54 15.76
CA LEU A 110 -5.30 0.58 15.52
C LEU A 110 -4.30 0.59 16.67
N GLU A 111 -3.57 -0.52 16.81
CA GLU A 111 -2.38 -0.61 17.66
C GLU A 111 -1.38 0.49 17.27
N ARG A 112 -0.80 1.17 18.26
CA ARG A 112 0.23 2.17 18.00
C ARG A 112 1.59 1.49 17.85
N LEU A 113 2.10 1.52 16.63
CA LEU A 113 3.48 1.19 16.31
C LEU A 113 4.41 2.39 16.54
N HIS A 114 5.71 2.21 16.34
CA HIS A 114 6.74 3.26 16.35
C HIS A 114 6.81 3.93 14.96
N PRO A 115 6.11 5.05 14.72
CA PRO A 115 5.97 5.61 13.37
C PRO A 115 7.28 6.17 12.80
N ASP A 116 8.25 6.47 13.67
CA ASP A 116 9.54 7.03 13.32
C ASP A 116 10.60 5.93 13.07
N VAL A 117 10.25 4.65 13.30
CA VAL A 117 11.13 3.50 13.10
C VAL A 117 10.54 2.60 12.01
N SER A 118 11.11 2.63 10.82
CA SER A 118 10.71 1.79 9.68
C SER A 118 11.86 0.90 9.22
N VAL A 119 11.57 -0.30 8.69
CA VAL A 119 12.60 -1.15 8.04
C VAL A 119 13.32 -0.42 6.90
N ARG A 120 12.69 0.60 6.29
CA ARG A 120 13.32 1.45 5.26
C ARG A 120 14.54 2.21 5.78
N SER A 121 14.67 2.43 7.09
CA SER A 121 15.85 3.07 7.68
C SER A 121 17.06 2.13 7.81
N LEU A 122 16.85 0.81 7.66
CA LEU A 122 17.92 -0.18 7.76
C LEU A 122 18.78 -0.19 6.48
N PRO A 123 20.02 -0.74 6.56
CA PRO A 123 20.79 -1.09 5.37
C PRO A 123 19.97 -1.98 4.43
N GLU A 124 20.06 -1.74 3.13
CA GLU A 124 19.12 -2.27 2.14
C GLU A 124 18.95 -3.79 2.17
N ALA A 125 20.04 -4.54 2.34
CA ALA A 125 19.97 -6.00 2.44
C ALA A 125 19.14 -6.47 3.65
N LYS A 126 19.27 -5.78 4.80
CA LYS A 126 18.48 -6.07 6.00
C LYS A 126 17.03 -5.58 5.83
N ALA A 127 16.83 -4.40 5.24
CA ALA A 127 15.51 -3.86 4.98
C ALA A 127 14.66 -4.81 4.12
N LEU A 128 15.24 -5.34 3.04
CA LEU A 128 14.57 -6.33 2.18
C LEU A 128 14.26 -7.62 2.92
N LEU A 129 15.20 -8.14 3.72
CA LEU A 129 15.00 -9.36 4.50
C LEU A 129 13.82 -9.22 5.48
N GLU A 130 13.81 -8.15 6.29
CA GLU A 130 12.76 -7.92 7.29
C GLU A 130 11.39 -7.64 6.63
N ALA A 131 11.40 -6.91 5.51
CA ALA A 131 10.19 -6.63 4.73
C ALA A 131 9.62 -7.91 4.11
N ALA A 132 10.45 -8.74 3.47
CA ALA A 132 10.04 -10.02 2.90
C ALA A 132 9.50 -10.98 3.97
N GLY A 133 10.19 -11.09 5.12
CA GLY A 133 9.73 -11.90 6.24
C GLY A 133 8.39 -11.43 6.83
N THR A 134 8.16 -10.11 6.84
CA THR A 134 6.85 -9.54 7.23
C THR A 134 5.77 -9.88 6.23
N LEU A 135 6.05 -9.74 4.93
CA LEU A 135 5.10 -10.03 3.86
C LEU A 135 4.69 -11.51 3.84
N ARG A 136 5.65 -12.43 4.07
CA ARG A 136 5.38 -13.87 4.15
C ARG A 136 4.31 -14.24 5.17
N ARG A 137 4.27 -13.52 6.30
CA ARG A 137 3.28 -13.73 7.38
C ARG A 137 1.88 -13.27 6.98
N LEU A 138 1.77 -12.29 6.07
CA LEU A 138 0.48 -11.76 5.62
C LEU A 138 -0.21 -12.68 4.61
N TRP A 139 0.55 -13.52 3.90
CA TRP A 139 0.02 -14.43 2.89
C TRP A 139 -0.66 -15.64 3.51
N VAL A 140 -1.89 -15.42 3.93
CA VAL A 140 -2.84 -16.42 4.43
C VAL A 140 -3.95 -16.65 3.42
N ASP A 141 -4.74 -17.70 3.62
CA ASP A 141 -5.98 -17.90 2.85
C ASP A 141 -6.92 -16.71 3.03
N PRO A 142 -7.61 -16.25 1.97
CA PRO A 142 -8.67 -15.26 2.12
C PRO A 142 -9.79 -15.79 3.03
N PRO A 143 -10.52 -14.92 3.74
CA PRO A 143 -11.69 -15.37 4.50
C PRO A 143 -12.71 -16.03 3.57
N ALA A 144 -13.26 -17.15 4.03
CA ALA A 144 -14.22 -17.95 3.31
C ALA A 144 -15.45 -18.23 4.19
N GLY A 145 -16.59 -18.48 3.57
CA GLY A 145 -17.86 -18.74 4.26
C GLY A 145 -18.91 -17.65 4.03
N GLU A 146 -20.12 -17.92 4.49
CA GLU A 146 -21.24 -16.98 4.42
C GLU A 146 -20.94 -15.72 5.26
N GLY A 147 -21.13 -14.54 4.67
CA GLY A 147 -20.81 -13.26 5.33
C GLY A 147 -19.34 -12.84 5.31
N ALA A 148 -18.43 -13.62 4.71
CA ALA A 148 -17.04 -13.22 4.54
C ALA A 148 -16.89 -12.00 3.64
N HIS A 149 -16.00 -11.06 4.01
CA HIS A 149 -15.73 -9.87 3.20
C HIS A 149 -15.16 -10.24 1.83
N ARG A 150 -15.80 -9.77 0.75
CA ARG A 150 -15.32 -9.97 -0.62
C ARG A 150 -14.23 -8.93 -0.94
N PHE A 151 -12.98 -9.37 -0.94
CA PHE A 151 -11.88 -8.56 -1.42
C PHE A 151 -11.88 -8.45 -2.94
N GLU A 152 -11.42 -7.31 -3.42
CA GLU A 152 -11.03 -7.16 -4.80
C GLU A 152 -9.95 -8.19 -5.18
N THR A 153 -10.00 -8.72 -6.39
CA THR A 153 -8.97 -9.61 -6.94
C THR A 153 -7.85 -8.85 -7.63
N VAL A 154 -6.67 -9.46 -7.75
CA VAL A 154 -5.57 -8.93 -8.58
C VAL A 154 -6.06 -8.71 -10.02
N ALA A 155 -6.89 -9.61 -10.57
CA ALA A 155 -7.45 -9.46 -11.92
C ALA A 155 -8.31 -8.19 -12.08
N GLU A 156 -9.25 -7.96 -11.16
CA GLU A 156 -10.13 -6.77 -11.15
C GLU A 156 -9.33 -5.48 -10.98
N ARG A 157 -8.37 -5.46 -10.03
CA ARG A 157 -7.52 -4.28 -9.77
C ARG A 157 -6.68 -3.92 -10.97
N THR A 158 -5.99 -4.92 -11.51
CA THR A 158 -5.10 -4.72 -12.65
C THR A 158 -5.87 -4.46 -13.94
N GLY A 159 -7.14 -4.89 -14.04
CA GLY A 159 -8.03 -4.56 -15.16
C GLY A 159 -8.32 -3.06 -15.25
N ARG A 160 -8.76 -2.44 -14.15
CA ARG A 160 -8.97 -0.98 -14.12
C ARG A 160 -7.67 -0.20 -14.34
N GLN A 161 -6.55 -0.73 -13.84
CA GLN A 161 -5.23 -0.14 -14.09
C GLN A 161 -4.84 -0.25 -15.57
N ALA A 162 -5.11 -1.39 -16.21
CA ALA A 162 -4.85 -1.63 -17.63
C ALA A 162 -5.64 -0.67 -18.52
N GLU A 163 -6.94 -0.49 -18.27
CA GLU A 163 -7.78 0.49 -18.98
C GLU A 163 -7.20 1.91 -18.87
N ALA A 164 -6.81 2.30 -17.66
CA ALA A 164 -6.23 3.61 -17.41
C ALA A 164 -4.84 3.80 -18.06
N MET A 165 -4.03 2.75 -18.13
CA MET A 165 -2.74 2.78 -18.84
C MET A 165 -2.94 2.90 -20.34
N ALA A 166 -3.82 2.09 -20.94
CA ALA A 166 -4.13 2.14 -22.36
C ALA A 166 -4.63 3.52 -22.79
N ALA A 167 -5.54 4.12 -22.01
CA ALA A 167 -6.02 5.48 -22.26
C ALA A 167 -4.92 6.55 -22.14
N SER A 168 -3.89 6.31 -21.33
CA SER A 168 -2.75 7.22 -21.18
C SER A 168 -1.73 7.07 -22.32
N ALA A 169 -1.47 5.84 -22.78
CA ALA A 169 -0.58 5.56 -23.90
C ALA A 169 -1.03 6.24 -25.21
N LEU A 170 -2.35 6.38 -25.42
CA LEU A 170 -2.90 7.15 -26.55
C LEU A 170 -2.48 8.63 -26.55
N LYS A 171 -2.11 9.17 -25.39
CA LYS A 171 -1.73 10.58 -25.19
C LYS A 171 -0.22 10.77 -25.04
N ASP A 172 0.53 9.69 -24.83
CA ASP A 172 1.97 9.68 -24.57
C ASP A 172 2.62 8.51 -25.35
N PRO A 173 2.98 8.75 -26.63
CA PRO A 173 3.56 7.73 -27.50
C PRO A 173 4.88 7.16 -26.96
N ASP A 174 5.64 7.91 -26.16
CA ASP A 174 6.93 7.46 -25.62
C ASP A 174 6.73 6.35 -24.57
N SER A 175 5.62 6.39 -23.84
CA SER A 175 5.25 5.35 -22.86
C SER A 175 4.58 4.12 -23.48
N ALA A 176 4.08 4.23 -24.72
CA ALA A 176 3.23 3.20 -25.34
C ALA A 176 3.91 1.81 -25.42
N PRO A 177 5.19 1.67 -25.82
CA PRO A 177 5.84 0.36 -25.86
C PRO A 177 5.92 -0.33 -24.49
N LEU A 178 6.15 0.44 -23.42
CA LEU A 178 6.17 -0.09 -22.05
C LEU A 178 4.78 -0.46 -21.57
N VAL A 179 3.76 0.31 -21.95
CA VAL A 179 2.34 -0.01 -21.67
C VAL A 179 1.95 -1.31 -22.36
N ASP A 180 2.26 -1.47 -23.65
CA ASP A 180 1.94 -2.68 -24.41
C ASP A 180 2.61 -3.91 -23.77
N ALA A 181 3.90 -3.81 -23.41
CA ALA A 181 4.61 -4.88 -22.72
C ALA A 181 4.00 -5.22 -21.35
N ALA A 182 3.59 -4.20 -20.58
CA ALA A 182 2.92 -4.38 -19.30
C ALA A 182 1.54 -5.05 -19.46
N LEU A 183 0.77 -4.68 -20.48
CA LEU A 183 -0.54 -5.27 -20.76
C LEU A 183 -0.41 -6.74 -21.19
N ALA A 184 0.53 -7.04 -22.11
CA ALA A 184 0.80 -8.40 -22.55
C ALA A 184 1.21 -9.32 -21.39
N VAL A 185 2.18 -8.89 -20.56
CA VAL A 185 2.62 -9.71 -19.42
C VAL A 185 1.51 -9.92 -18.40
N ARG A 186 0.62 -8.94 -18.20
CA ARG A 186 -0.56 -9.11 -17.33
C ARG A 186 -1.47 -10.23 -17.85
N GLU A 187 -1.76 -10.26 -19.15
CA GLU A 187 -2.61 -11.28 -19.74
C GLU A 187 -2.03 -12.68 -19.54
N GLU A 188 -0.73 -12.85 -19.80
CA GLU A 188 -0.01 -14.11 -19.58
C GLU A 188 -0.06 -14.57 -18.11
N LEU A 189 0.20 -13.65 -17.18
CA LEU A 189 0.21 -13.95 -15.74
C LEU A 189 -1.17 -14.35 -15.24
N LEU A 190 -2.23 -13.71 -15.72
CA LEU A 190 -3.61 -14.02 -15.31
C LEU A 190 -4.12 -15.34 -15.91
N ALA A 191 -3.66 -15.74 -17.10
CA ALA A 191 -4.07 -16.99 -17.74
C ALA A 191 -3.63 -18.24 -16.95
N GLN A 192 -2.57 -18.14 -16.16
CA GLN A 192 -1.98 -19.24 -15.39
C GLN A 192 -1.73 -18.81 -13.93
N ALA A 193 -2.69 -18.12 -13.32
CA ALA A 193 -2.55 -17.66 -11.95
C ALA A 193 -2.45 -18.85 -10.97
N PRO A 194 -1.44 -18.88 -10.07
CA PRO A 194 -1.33 -19.90 -9.02
C PRO A 194 -2.36 -19.66 -7.90
N ASP A 195 -2.21 -20.35 -6.77
CA ASP A 195 -3.04 -20.18 -5.58
C ASP A 195 -3.22 -18.71 -5.17
N HIS A 196 -4.45 -18.36 -4.80
CA HIS A 196 -4.80 -17.02 -4.35
C HIS A 196 -4.64 -16.88 -2.83
N ARG A 197 -3.88 -15.87 -2.40
CA ARG A 197 -3.74 -15.48 -0.99
C ARG A 197 -4.33 -14.11 -0.75
N LEU A 198 -4.63 -13.80 0.51
CA LEU A 198 -4.87 -12.42 0.93
C LEU A 198 -3.54 -11.66 0.90
N LEU A 199 -3.53 -10.54 0.17
CA LEU A 199 -2.37 -9.70 -0.06
C LEU A 199 -2.55 -8.33 0.62
N HIS A 200 -1.45 -7.68 0.98
CA HIS A 200 -1.43 -6.29 1.43
C HIS A 200 -1.80 -5.32 0.30
N GLY A 201 -1.52 -5.68 -0.95
CA GLY A 201 -1.84 -4.98 -2.20
C GLY A 201 -1.03 -3.70 -2.51
N THR A 202 -0.42 -3.10 -1.48
CA THR A 202 0.40 -1.89 -1.58
C THR A 202 1.69 -1.94 -0.74
N PHE A 203 2.17 -3.15 -0.44
CA PHE A 203 3.29 -3.39 0.46
C PHE A 203 4.56 -2.65 0.03
N ARG A 204 5.29 -2.02 0.97
CA ARG A 204 6.61 -1.39 0.73
C ARG A 204 7.39 -1.39 2.04
N GLN A 205 8.71 -1.23 2.01
CA GLN A 205 9.55 -1.06 3.19
C GLN A 205 9.01 0.05 4.11
N SER A 206 8.54 1.18 3.55
CA SER A 206 7.96 2.29 4.34
C SER A 206 6.63 1.95 5.04
N LYS A 207 6.03 0.80 4.75
CA LYS A 207 4.80 0.29 5.38
C LYS A 207 5.08 -0.74 6.47
N VAL A 208 6.35 -1.02 6.77
CA VAL A 208 6.75 -1.90 7.87
C VAL A 208 7.42 -1.04 8.93
N LEU A 209 6.81 -1.01 10.12
CA LEU A 209 7.19 -0.16 11.24
C LEU A 209 7.57 -1.00 12.47
N GLY A 210 8.34 -0.41 13.37
CA GLY A 210 8.72 -1.01 14.63
C GLY A 210 7.50 -1.24 15.52
N GLY A 211 7.40 -2.40 16.16
CA GLY A 211 6.31 -2.73 17.07
C GLY A 211 6.80 -3.37 18.37
N GLU A 212 5.91 -3.41 19.38
CA GLU A 212 6.20 -4.07 20.66
C GLU A 212 5.91 -5.57 20.60
N ARG A 213 4.80 -5.99 20.00
CA ARG A 213 4.42 -7.42 19.87
C ARG A 213 5.39 -8.20 18.99
N PHE A 214 5.86 -7.56 17.94
CA PHE A 214 6.86 -8.08 17.01
C PHE A 214 7.75 -6.93 16.56
N PRO A 215 9.05 -7.19 16.29
CA PRO A 215 9.98 -6.13 15.89
C PRO A 215 9.52 -5.34 14.66
N TRP A 216 8.79 -5.98 13.75
CA TRP A 216 8.35 -5.39 12.48
C TRP A 216 6.93 -5.82 12.13
N LEU A 217 6.07 -4.82 11.93
CA LEU A 217 4.64 -5.00 11.61
C LEU A 217 4.24 -4.11 10.43
N ALA A 218 3.38 -4.64 9.55
CA ALA A 218 2.85 -3.94 8.40
C ALA A 218 1.68 -3.01 8.76
N VAL A 219 1.55 -1.90 8.02
CA VAL A 219 0.46 -0.92 8.19
C VAL A 219 -0.15 -0.46 6.88
N GLY A 220 -1.43 -0.09 6.94
CA GLY A 220 -2.16 0.56 5.85
C GLY A 220 -2.22 -0.29 4.58
N PRO A 221 -2.77 -1.52 4.65
CA PRO A 221 -3.05 -2.33 3.48
C PRO A 221 -4.09 -1.65 2.58
N ASP A 222 -4.05 -1.99 1.31
CA ASP A 222 -5.16 -1.81 0.36
C ASP A 222 -5.35 -3.20 -0.25
N PRO A 223 -6.06 -4.08 0.46
CA PRO A 223 -5.93 -5.52 0.26
C PRO A 223 -6.50 -5.98 -1.08
N VAL A 224 -5.94 -7.07 -1.60
CA VAL A 224 -6.45 -7.82 -2.76
C VAL A 224 -6.28 -9.30 -2.52
N VAL A 225 -7.03 -10.11 -3.25
CA VAL A 225 -6.83 -11.55 -3.33
C VAL A 225 -6.21 -11.93 -4.66
N GLY A 226 -5.14 -12.73 -4.61
CA GLY A 226 -4.47 -13.22 -5.81
C GLY A 226 -3.07 -13.70 -5.53
N GLU A 227 -2.24 -13.66 -6.56
CA GLU A 227 -0.88 -14.20 -6.52
C GLU A 227 0.09 -13.38 -5.65
N CYS A 228 0.86 -14.06 -4.80
CA CYS A 228 1.86 -13.46 -3.91
C CYS A 228 2.92 -12.58 -4.62
N ALA A 229 3.33 -12.96 -5.84
CA ALA A 229 4.29 -12.20 -6.64
C ALA A 229 3.83 -10.76 -6.95
N PHE A 230 2.51 -10.51 -7.02
CA PHE A 230 1.95 -9.16 -7.20
C PHE A 230 2.33 -8.22 -6.04
N ASP A 231 2.30 -8.74 -4.82
CA ASP A 231 2.61 -7.99 -3.60
C ASP A 231 4.12 -7.75 -3.48
N LEU A 232 4.90 -8.79 -3.76
CA LEU A 232 6.36 -8.77 -3.71
C LEU A 232 6.98 -7.83 -4.75
N ALA A 233 6.34 -7.66 -5.92
CA ALA A 233 6.76 -6.75 -6.98
C ALA A 233 6.95 -5.29 -6.52
N ARG A 234 6.30 -4.87 -5.42
CA ARG A 234 6.52 -3.51 -4.87
C ARG A 234 7.88 -3.40 -4.19
N LEU A 235 8.35 -4.45 -3.53
CA LEU A 235 9.66 -4.47 -2.85
C LEU A 235 10.81 -4.50 -3.85
N VAL A 236 10.63 -5.13 -5.02
CA VAL A 236 11.66 -5.13 -6.07
C VAL A 236 12.04 -3.71 -6.47
N ARG A 237 11.07 -2.80 -6.53
CA ARG A 237 11.24 -1.38 -6.92
C ARG A 237 11.38 -0.41 -5.76
N ASP A 238 11.48 -0.87 -4.51
CA ASP A 238 11.72 0.06 -3.41
C ASP A 238 13.10 0.70 -3.55
N ARG A 239 13.20 1.99 -3.24
CA ARG A 239 14.41 2.81 -3.45
C ARG A 239 14.84 2.82 -4.93
N VAL A 240 13.87 3.00 -5.82
CA VAL A 240 14.13 3.07 -7.27
C VAL A 240 15.12 4.18 -7.61
N GLU A 241 15.06 5.29 -6.89
CA GLU A 241 15.98 6.41 -6.98
C GLU A 241 17.44 5.98 -6.77
N ASP A 242 17.72 5.13 -5.77
CA ASP A 242 19.06 4.61 -5.48
C ASP A 242 19.52 3.63 -6.56
N LEU A 243 18.59 2.86 -7.13
CA LEU A 243 18.89 1.91 -8.20
C LEU A 243 19.25 2.63 -9.50
N ILE A 244 18.50 3.67 -9.86
CA ILE A 244 18.71 4.48 -11.08
C ILE A 244 20.00 5.29 -10.98
N ALA A 245 20.35 5.76 -9.77
CA ALA A 245 21.56 6.56 -9.56
C ALA A 245 22.89 5.80 -9.75
N VAL A 246 22.88 4.47 -9.95
CA VAL A 246 24.10 3.67 -10.09
C VAL A 246 24.17 2.91 -11.42
N PRO A 247 25.33 2.86 -12.12
CA PRO A 247 25.46 2.14 -13.39
C PRO A 247 25.11 0.65 -13.32
N SER A 248 25.26 0.05 -12.14
CA SER A 248 24.91 -1.36 -11.89
C SER A 248 23.43 -1.60 -11.62
N GLY A 249 22.56 -0.57 -11.66
CA GLY A 249 21.15 -0.60 -11.26
C GLY A 249 20.38 -1.79 -11.84
N ALA A 250 20.41 -1.96 -13.16
CA ALA A 250 19.75 -3.08 -13.84
C ALA A 250 20.23 -4.46 -13.33
N SER A 251 21.54 -4.62 -13.08
CA SER A 251 22.10 -5.87 -12.55
C SER A 251 21.71 -6.12 -11.09
N VAL A 252 21.63 -5.07 -10.27
CA VAL A 252 21.16 -5.13 -8.88
C VAL A 252 19.69 -5.52 -8.84
N THR A 253 18.86 -4.95 -9.71
CA THR A 253 17.43 -5.28 -9.86
C THR A 253 17.24 -6.75 -10.22
N ARG A 254 17.96 -7.29 -11.21
CA ARG A 254 17.89 -8.72 -11.56
C ARG A 254 18.26 -9.63 -10.38
N ARG A 255 19.34 -9.30 -9.66
CA ARG A 255 19.74 -10.05 -8.45
C ARG A 255 18.69 -9.95 -7.34
N ARG A 256 18.05 -8.78 -7.19
CA ARG A 256 16.99 -8.54 -6.21
C ARG A 256 15.76 -9.38 -6.51
N ILE A 257 15.31 -9.43 -7.77
CA ILE A 257 14.21 -10.30 -8.21
C ILE A 257 14.52 -11.75 -7.83
N LYS A 258 15.67 -12.26 -8.27
CA LYS A 258 16.10 -13.63 -7.97
C LYS A 258 16.08 -13.92 -6.45
N ARG A 259 16.71 -13.08 -5.65
CA ARG A 259 16.79 -13.27 -4.18
C ARG A 259 15.44 -13.25 -3.50
N LEU A 260 14.56 -12.31 -3.88
CA LEU A 260 13.22 -12.21 -3.31
C LEU A 260 12.38 -13.43 -3.71
N ALA A 261 12.44 -13.82 -4.98
CA ALA A 261 11.78 -15.01 -5.51
C ALA A 261 12.20 -16.27 -4.76
N GLU A 262 13.49 -16.52 -4.65
CA GLU A 262 14.06 -17.67 -3.91
C GLU A 262 13.67 -17.64 -2.43
N SER A 263 13.75 -16.48 -1.77
CA SER A 263 13.50 -16.37 -0.31
C SER A 263 12.06 -16.64 0.11
N LEU A 264 11.11 -16.47 -0.81
CA LEU A 264 9.68 -16.59 -0.55
C LEU A 264 9.00 -17.66 -1.41
N GLU A 265 9.80 -18.47 -2.13
CA GLU A 265 9.35 -19.57 -2.99
C GLU A 265 8.30 -19.12 -4.02
N VAL A 266 8.48 -17.94 -4.60
CA VAL A 266 7.66 -17.47 -5.73
C VAL A 266 8.43 -17.61 -7.04
N ASP A 267 7.70 -17.82 -8.13
CA ASP A 267 8.31 -17.91 -9.45
C ASP A 267 9.00 -16.59 -9.84
N GLN A 268 10.25 -16.69 -10.30
CA GLN A 268 11.10 -15.54 -10.60
C GLN A 268 10.56 -14.73 -11.79
N GLU A 269 10.10 -15.39 -12.85
CA GLU A 269 9.61 -14.72 -14.05
C GLU A 269 8.25 -14.08 -13.79
N ARG A 270 7.40 -14.71 -12.96
CA ARG A 270 6.15 -14.10 -12.51
C ARG A 270 6.38 -12.86 -11.65
N LEU A 271 7.37 -12.90 -10.76
CA LEU A 271 7.78 -11.71 -10.00
C LEU A 271 8.31 -10.60 -10.92
N ARG A 272 9.13 -10.94 -11.92
CA ARG A 272 9.62 -9.98 -12.92
C ARG A 272 8.46 -9.34 -13.69
N GLY A 273 7.51 -10.14 -14.18
CA GLY A 273 6.34 -9.67 -14.92
C GLY A 273 5.42 -8.76 -14.09
N TRP A 274 5.10 -9.14 -12.84
CA TRP A 274 4.34 -8.25 -11.95
C TRP A 274 5.11 -6.98 -11.57
N THR A 275 6.45 -7.05 -11.50
CA THR A 275 7.29 -5.87 -11.30
C THR A 275 7.19 -4.93 -12.51
N LEU A 276 7.26 -5.46 -13.73
CA LEU A 276 7.11 -4.68 -14.97
C LEU A 276 5.75 -4.00 -14.99
N PHE A 277 4.67 -4.77 -14.90
CA PHE A 277 3.30 -4.25 -14.91
C PHE A 277 3.15 -3.09 -13.91
N ARG A 278 3.58 -3.33 -12.67
CA ARG A 278 3.39 -2.33 -11.62
C ARG A 278 4.33 -1.13 -11.74
N ALA A 279 5.54 -1.28 -12.28
CA ALA A 279 6.45 -0.16 -12.54
C ALA A 279 5.81 0.78 -13.57
N VAL A 280 5.38 0.23 -14.71
CA VAL A 280 4.70 0.98 -15.78
C VAL A 280 3.42 1.63 -15.29
N GLU A 281 2.54 0.88 -14.61
CA GLU A 281 1.29 1.42 -14.03
C GLU A 281 1.54 2.64 -13.16
N SER A 282 2.57 2.57 -12.32
CA SER A 282 2.86 3.66 -11.40
C SER A 282 3.56 4.83 -12.09
N GLY A 283 4.40 4.58 -13.09
CA GLY A 283 5.06 5.62 -13.88
C GLY A 283 4.04 6.41 -14.69
N VAL A 284 3.18 5.71 -15.44
CA VAL A 284 2.08 6.32 -16.21
C VAL A 284 1.10 7.06 -15.32
N ARG A 285 0.74 6.49 -14.15
CA ARG A 285 -0.08 7.21 -13.17
C ARG A 285 0.61 8.46 -12.63
N ALA A 286 1.91 8.39 -12.33
CA ALA A 286 2.67 9.54 -11.85
C ALA A 286 2.69 10.68 -12.88
N ARG A 287 2.93 10.36 -14.16
CA ARG A 287 2.87 11.31 -15.28
C ARG A 287 1.51 11.99 -15.37
N ARG A 288 0.42 11.21 -15.34
CA ARG A 288 -0.96 11.72 -15.39
C ARG A 288 -1.31 12.70 -14.25
N VAL A 289 -0.69 12.58 -13.08
CA VAL A 289 -0.90 13.50 -11.94
C VAL A 289 0.20 14.56 -11.82
N GLY A 290 1.01 14.76 -12.86
CA GLY A 290 2.04 15.81 -12.94
C GLY A 290 3.27 15.56 -12.07
N ARG A 291 3.56 14.29 -11.74
CA ARG A 291 4.76 13.88 -10.98
C ARG A 291 5.83 13.37 -11.93
N GLU A 292 6.34 14.27 -12.78
CA GLU A 292 7.29 13.96 -13.87
C GLU A 292 8.51 13.18 -13.40
N GLN A 293 9.20 13.65 -12.35
CA GLN A 293 10.40 12.98 -11.84
C GLN A 293 10.13 11.54 -11.36
N ASP A 294 8.99 11.31 -10.69
CA ASP A 294 8.62 9.96 -10.28
C ASP A 294 8.26 9.09 -11.49
N ALA A 295 7.64 9.67 -12.53
CA ALA A 295 7.31 8.96 -13.74
C ALA A 295 8.57 8.49 -14.48
N ASP A 296 9.54 9.38 -14.67
CA ASP A 296 10.78 9.08 -15.38
C ASP A 296 11.56 7.96 -14.68
N LEU A 297 11.76 8.06 -13.37
CA LEU A 297 12.47 7.02 -12.60
C LEU A 297 11.79 5.65 -12.72
N LEU A 298 10.45 5.62 -12.75
CA LEU A 298 9.70 4.37 -12.80
C LEU A 298 9.62 3.76 -14.19
N LEU A 299 9.51 4.59 -15.23
CA LEU A 299 9.51 4.14 -16.61
C LEU A 299 10.92 3.72 -17.06
N GLU A 300 11.97 4.44 -16.64
CA GLU A 300 13.35 4.03 -16.85
C GLU A 300 13.63 2.69 -16.16
N PHE A 301 13.24 2.53 -14.88
CA PHE A 301 13.37 1.26 -14.17
C PHE A 301 12.63 0.11 -14.87
N ALA A 302 11.46 0.39 -15.47
CA ALA A 302 10.70 -0.62 -16.21
C ALA A 302 11.45 -1.14 -17.44
N THR A 303 12.35 -0.36 -18.06
CA THR A 303 13.17 -0.81 -19.19
C THR A 303 14.17 -1.91 -18.85
N TRP A 304 14.43 -2.16 -17.56
CA TRP A 304 15.33 -3.23 -17.10
C TRP A 304 14.62 -4.57 -16.87
N LEU A 305 13.28 -4.55 -16.90
CA LEU A 305 12.40 -5.67 -16.59
C LEU A 305 11.94 -6.41 -17.84
#